data_AF-A0AAV9LIS2-F1
#
_entry.id   AF-A0AAV9LIS2-F1
#
_cell.length_a   1.000
_cell.length_b   1.000
_cell.length_c   1.000
_cell.angle_alpha   90.00
_cell.angle_beta   90.00
_cell.angle_gamma   90.00
#
_symmetry.space_group_name_H-M   'P 1'
#
loop_
_entity.id
_entity.type
_entity.pdbx_description
1 polymer ?
#
loop_
_entity_poly.entity_id
_entity_poly.type
_entity_poly.pdbx_seq_one_letter_code
_entity_poly.pdbx_strand_id
1 'polypeptide(L)'
;MATGTSSSSILPADEEDEILMLYGSESGWVEPKSHCDHLASLSSDLTHIPTPDTPCNRCQHPAENWLCLCCKEVLCSRFVNKHMLEHYKLTDHSLALSFSDLSVWCFSCNAYLDAQVIMPLQSVHFTAYVLKFNEPPPLRAVECVHITDNRANGSSTSGK
;
A
#
# COMPACT_ATOMS: atom_id res chain seq x y z
N MET A 1 -55.56 -1.07 -41.71
CA MET A 1 -56.35 -0.52 -40.61
C MET A 1 -56.23 -1.49 -39.44
N ALA A 2 -55.53 -1.11 -38.38
CA ALA A 2 -55.41 -1.91 -37.17
C ALA A 2 -56.13 -1.18 -36.03
N THR A 3 -57.17 -1.82 -35.51
CA THR A 3 -57.72 -1.72 -34.14
C THR A 3 -56.64 -2.15 -33.14
N GLY A 4 -56.55 -1.74 -31.87
CA GLY A 4 -57.38 -0.97 -30.96
C GLY A 4 -57.01 -1.37 -29.51
N THR A 5 -57.15 -0.43 -28.57
CA THR A 5 -57.35 -0.60 -27.11
C THR A 5 -56.15 -1.09 -26.24
N SER A 6 -55.61 -0.22 -25.36
CA SER A 6 -55.88 -0.04 -23.89
C SER A 6 -55.04 -1.02 -23.03
N SER A 7 -54.40 -0.72 -21.90
CA SER A 7 -54.58 0.26 -20.81
C SER A 7 -53.28 0.41 -20.00
N SER A 8 -53.16 1.54 -19.29
CA SER A 8 -52.55 1.80 -17.96
C SER A 8 -51.27 1.04 -17.54
N SER A 9 -50.22 1.64 -16.97
CA SER A 9 -50.21 2.39 -15.71
C SER A 9 -48.76 2.75 -15.34
N ILE A 10 -48.61 3.66 -14.36
CA ILE A 10 -47.50 3.77 -13.38
C ILE A 10 -46.43 4.84 -13.68
N LEU A 11 -46.20 5.59 -12.60
CA LEU A 11 -45.42 6.81 -12.40
C LEU A 11 -43.89 6.57 -12.44
N PRO A 12 -43.10 7.65 -12.52
CA PRO A 12 -41.68 7.59 -12.80
C PRO A 12 -40.91 7.28 -11.52
N ALA A 13 -40.42 6.06 -11.44
CA ALA A 13 -39.19 5.69 -10.78
C ALA A 13 -38.42 5.02 -11.94
N ASP A 14 -37.24 5.43 -12.37
CA ASP A 14 -35.97 5.19 -11.67
C ASP A 14 -34.86 6.07 -12.31
N GLU A 15 -35.12 7.33 -12.67
CA GLU A 15 -34.07 8.22 -13.24
C GLU A 15 -32.96 8.55 -12.22
N GLU A 16 -33.21 8.32 -10.92
CA GLU A 16 -32.24 8.58 -9.85
C GLU A 16 -31.20 7.44 -9.70
N ASP A 17 -31.52 6.21 -10.13
CA ASP A 17 -30.57 5.08 -10.12
C ASP A 17 -29.58 5.14 -11.29
N GLU A 18 -29.99 5.63 -12.47
CA GLU A 18 -29.06 5.88 -13.57
C GLU A 18 -28.11 7.06 -13.28
N ILE A 19 -28.57 8.08 -12.55
CA ILE A 19 -27.72 9.21 -12.13
C ILE A 19 -26.68 8.77 -11.09
N LEU A 20 -27.03 7.82 -10.19
CA LEU A 20 -26.10 7.27 -9.20
C LEU A 20 -25.02 6.38 -9.85
N MET A 21 -25.33 5.71 -10.96
CA MET A 21 -24.37 4.91 -11.73
C MET A 21 -23.48 5.74 -12.67
N LEU A 22 -23.76 7.04 -12.85
CA LEU A 22 -22.97 7.95 -13.69
C LEU A 22 -22.00 8.85 -12.88
N TYR A 23 -22.12 8.89 -11.56
CA TYR A 23 -21.31 9.72 -10.65
C TYR A 23 -20.37 8.91 -9.74
N GLY A 24 -19.90 7.76 -10.22
CA GLY A 24 -18.70 7.10 -9.70
C GLY A 24 -17.46 7.90 -10.08
N SER A 25 -17.30 9.04 -9.44
CA SER A 25 -16.21 10.00 -9.59
C SER A 25 -14.88 9.27 -9.73
N GLU A 26 -14.19 9.52 -10.85
CA GLU A 26 -12.77 9.23 -11.05
C GLU A 26 -11.97 10.10 -10.06
N SER A 27 -12.12 9.81 -8.77
CA SER A 27 -11.27 10.37 -7.76
C SER A 27 -9.92 9.73 -7.99
N GLY A 28 -8.95 10.49 -8.52
CA GLY A 28 -7.61 10.00 -8.90
C GLY A 28 -6.74 9.47 -7.76
N TRP A 29 -7.35 8.93 -6.71
CA TRP A 29 -6.74 8.20 -5.62
C TRP A 29 -6.25 6.84 -6.13
N VAL A 30 -4.98 6.56 -5.84
CA VAL A 30 -4.38 5.26 -6.13
C VAL A 30 -4.34 4.46 -4.84
N GLU A 31 -5.11 3.39 -4.78
CA GLU A 31 -5.10 2.49 -3.63
C GLU A 31 -3.84 1.60 -3.66
N PRO A 32 -3.04 1.58 -2.59
CA PRO A 32 -1.83 0.75 -2.54
C PRO A 32 -2.22 -0.73 -2.44
N LYS A 33 -1.48 -1.59 -3.14
CA LYS A 33 -1.70 -3.04 -3.09
C LYS A 33 -1.26 -3.60 -1.74
N SER A 34 -2.05 -4.55 -1.23
CA SER A 34 -1.75 -5.31 -0.01
C SER A 34 -0.93 -6.58 -0.25
N HIS A 35 -0.61 -6.91 -1.50
CA HIS A 35 0.21 -8.07 -1.88
C HIS A 35 1.05 -7.78 -3.13
N CYS A 36 2.17 -8.50 -3.29
CA CYS A 36 3.03 -8.41 -4.46
C CYS A 36 3.91 -9.67 -4.58
N ASP A 37 3.98 -10.29 -5.76
CA ASP A 37 4.80 -11.49 -5.97
C ASP A 37 6.31 -11.18 -5.99
N HIS A 38 6.67 -9.91 -6.18
CA HIS A 38 8.07 -9.45 -6.19
C HIS A 38 8.66 -9.28 -4.78
N LEU A 39 7.90 -9.56 -3.71
CA LEU A 39 8.44 -9.54 -2.34
C LEU A 39 9.56 -10.56 -2.13
N ALA A 40 9.62 -11.61 -2.95
CA ALA A 40 10.69 -12.59 -2.91
C ALA A 40 12.08 -12.01 -3.27
N SER A 41 12.15 -10.83 -3.92
CA SER A 41 13.42 -10.19 -4.28
C SER A 41 13.98 -9.27 -3.19
N LEU A 42 13.29 -9.15 -2.04
CA LEU A 42 13.73 -8.31 -0.93
C LEU A 42 15.07 -8.79 -0.37
N SER A 43 15.86 -7.83 0.12
CA SER A 43 17.06 -8.12 0.90
C SER A 43 16.70 -8.88 2.18
N SER A 44 17.56 -9.82 2.59
CA SER A 44 17.38 -10.55 3.85
C SER A 44 17.48 -9.66 5.10
N ASP A 45 18.12 -8.49 4.97
CA ASP A 45 18.25 -7.52 6.06
C ASP A 45 17.62 -6.19 5.67
N LEU A 46 16.44 -5.94 6.21
CA LEU A 46 15.65 -4.73 6.03
C LEU A 46 15.69 -3.78 7.23
N THR A 47 16.56 -4.08 8.21
CA THR A 47 16.74 -3.31 9.43
C THR A 47 17.96 -2.41 9.40
N HIS A 48 18.99 -2.77 8.62
CA HIS A 48 20.14 -1.88 8.39
C HIS A 48 20.03 -1.25 7.01
N ILE A 49 19.39 -0.09 6.97
CA ILE A 49 19.24 0.72 5.76
C ILE A 49 20.01 2.04 5.86
N PRO A 50 20.42 2.62 4.71
CA PRO A 50 20.94 3.99 4.67
C PRO A 50 19.92 4.99 5.23
N THR A 51 20.42 6.10 5.77
CA THR A 51 19.57 7.15 6.34
C THR A 51 18.85 7.94 5.23
N PRO A 52 17.65 8.48 5.48
CA PRO A 52 16.87 9.19 4.45
C PRO A 52 17.52 10.43 3.83
N ASP A 53 18.56 11.00 4.46
CA ASP A 53 19.38 12.10 3.95
C ASP A 53 20.50 11.64 2.98
N THR A 54 20.65 10.33 2.78
CA THR A 54 21.66 9.78 1.85
C THR A 54 21.42 10.30 0.43
N PRO A 55 22.42 10.93 -0.21
CA PRO A 55 22.28 11.43 -1.57
C PRO A 55 22.27 10.30 -2.59
N CYS A 56 21.85 10.60 -3.82
CA CYS A 56 21.95 9.62 -4.91
C CYS A 56 23.40 9.19 -5.16
N ASN A 57 23.66 7.87 -5.14
CA ASN A 57 25.00 7.31 -5.32
C ASN A 57 25.66 7.64 -6.67
N ARG A 58 24.87 8.04 -7.68
CA ARG A 58 25.37 8.37 -9.03
C ARG A 58 25.60 9.86 -9.27
N CYS A 59 24.59 10.70 -9.03
CA CYS A 59 24.68 12.15 -9.29
C CYS A 59 24.78 13.02 -8.04
N GLN A 60 24.81 12.42 -6.84
CA GLN A 60 24.91 13.14 -5.56
C GLN A 60 23.74 14.13 -5.30
N HIS A 61 22.61 13.96 -5.98
CA HIS A 61 21.42 14.79 -5.72
C HIS A 61 20.89 14.52 -4.29
N PRO A 62 20.61 15.56 -3.47
CA PRO A 62 20.32 15.38 -2.05
C PRO A 62 18.85 15.07 -1.74
N ALA A 63 17.94 15.30 -2.69
CA ALA A 63 16.50 15.15 -2.49
C ALA A 63 15.89 14.15 -3.49
N GLU A 64 14.63 13.75 -3.24
CA GLU A 64 13.88 12.84 -4.12
C GLU A 64 14.62 11.52 -4.38
N ASN A 65 15.24 10.98 -3.33
CA ASN A 65 16.00 9.73 -3.39
C ASN A 65 15.16 8.55 -2.93
N TRP A 66 15.44 7.41 -3.53
CA TRP A 66 14.77 6.15 -3.30
C TRP A 66 15.82 5.12 -2.88
N LEU A 67 15.44 4.25 -1.97
CA LEU A 67 16.22 3.11 -1.51
C LEU A 67 15.74 1.85 -2.24
N CYS A 68 16.64 1.17 -2.95
CA CYS A 68 16.33 -0.15 -3.49
C CYS A 68 16.24 -1.17 -2.35
N LEU A 69 15.11 -1.85 -2.22
CA LEU A 69 14.88 -2.82 -1.14
C LEU A 69 15.52 -4.19 -1.39
N CYS A 70 16.09 -4.40 -2.57
CA CYS A 70 16.78 -5.63 -2.96
C CYS A 70 18.28 -5.56 -2.62
N CYS A 71 18.95 -4.45 -2.97
CA CYS A 71 20.40 -4.29 -2.83
C CYS A 71 20.85 -3.10 -1.97
N LYS A 72 19.92 -2.30 -1.44
CA LYS A 72 20.17 -1.13 -0.57
C LYS A 72 20.86 0.07 -1.25
N GLU A 73 20.95 0.09 -2.57
CA GLU A 73 21.48 1.26 -3.29
C GLU A 73 20.50 2.44 -3.22
N VAL A 74 21.02 3.66 -3.01
CA VAL A 74 20.24 4.89 -2.95
C VAL A 74 20.38 5.67 -4.24
N LEU A 75 19.28 5.89 -4.95
CA LEU A 75 19.26 6.49 -6.27
C LEU A 75 18.12 7.49 -6.42
N CYS A 76 18.33 8.53 -7.22
CA CYS A 76 17.32 9.56 -7.41
C CYS A 76 16.12 9.06 -8.23
N SER A 77 14.96 9.66 -7.96
CA SER A 77 13.67 9.30 -8.52
C SER A 77 13.58 9.55 -10.03
N ARG A 78 12.47 9.12 -10.62
CA ARG A 78 12.11 9.39 -12.01
C ARG A 78 11.91 10.88 -12.32
N PHE A 79 11.68 11.72 -11.31
CA PHE A 79 11.48 13.16 -11.45
C PHE A 79 12.80 13.94 -11.41
N VAL A 80 13.91 13.29 -11.03
CA VAL A 80 15.26 13.89 -11.04
C VAL A 80 16.04 13.39 -12.27
N ASN A 81 16.93 12.40 -12.12
CA ASN A 81 17.73 11.82 -13.22
C ASN A 81 17.36 10.36 -13.52
N LYS A 82 16.28 9.83 -12.94
CA LYS A 82 15.75 8.49 -13.23
C LYS A 82 16.69 7.33 -12.88
N HIS A 83 17.71 7.54 -12.06
CA HIS A 83 18.67 6.49 -11.74
C HIS A 83 18.04 5.26 -11.07
N MET A 84 17.02 5.42 -10.21
CA MET A 84 16.33 4.26 -9.65
C MET A 84 15.53 3.47 -10.72
N LEU A 85 14.96 4.17 -11.71
CA LEU A 85 14.27 3.52 -12.83
C LEU A 85 15.24 2.78 -13.75
N GLU A 86 16.41 3.36 -14.02
CA GLU A 86 17.48 2.70 -14.78
C GLU A 86 18.02 1.48 -14.03
N HIS A 87 18.21 1.60 -12.72
CA HIS A 87 18.64 0.51 -11.85
C HIS A 87 17.69 -0.68 -11.92
N TYR A 88 16.38 -0.43 -11.79
CA TYR A 88 15.37 -1.47 -11.99
C TYR A 88 15.52 -2.16 -13.35
N LYS A 89 15.65 -1.39 -14.45
CA LYS A 89 15.78 -1.95 -15.80
C LYS A 89 17.04 -2.80 -16.00
N LEU A 90 18.11 -2.52 -15.27
CA LEU A 90 19.40 -3.22 -15.40
C LEU A 90 19.51 -4.45 -14.49
N THR A 91 18.84 -4.43 -13.35
CA THR A 91 19.01 -5.44 -12.27
C THR A 91 17.77 -6.25 -12.00
N ASP A 92 16.62 -5.84 -12.54
CA ASP A 92 15.29 -6.38 -12.21
C ASP A 92 14.89 -6.23 -10.73
N HIS A 93 15.58 -5.36 -9.99
CA HIS A 93 15.22 -5.02 -8.61
C HIS A 93 13.94 -4.17 -8.57
N SER A 94 12.81 -4.86 -8.43
CA SER A 94 11.48 -4.27 -8.62
C SER A 94 11.01 -3.38 -7.48
N LEU A 95 11.55 -3.51 -6.27
CA LEU A 95 11.03 -2.85 -5.07
C LEU A 95 11.94 -1.72 -4.59
N ALA A 96 11.35 -0.54 -4.37
CA ALA A 96 12.04 0.61 -3.82
C ALA A 96 11.17 1.39 -2.82
N LEU A 97 11.81 1.95 -1.79
CA LEU A 97 11.20 2.84 -0.80
C LEU A 97 11.61 4.29 -1.07
N SER A 98 10.65 5.20 -1.06
CA SER A 98 10.88 6.64 -1.20
C SER A 98 11.35 7.24 0.13
N PHE A 99 12.46 7.98 0.14
CA PHE A 99 12.86 8.72 1.34
C PHE A 99 12.06 10.01 1.55
N SER A 100 11.32 10.49 0.55
CA SER A 100 10.49 11.70 0.68
C SER A 100 9.28 11.47 1.59
N ASP A 101 8.54 10.39 1.35
CA ASP A 101 7.23 10.09 1.95
C ASP A 101 7.11 8.67 2.52
N LEU A 102 8.17 7.87 2.50
CA LEU A 102 8.21 6.48 2.98
C LEU A 102 7.27 5.52 2.23
N SER A 103 6.73 5.93 1.07
CA SER A 103 5.96 5.05 0.20
C SER A 103 6.83 3.96 -0.41
N VAL A 104 6.26 2.77 -0.62
CA VAL A 104 6.93 1.66 -1.32
C VAL A 104 6.33 1.50 -2.70
N TRP A 105 7.19 1.42 -3.71
CA TRP A 105 6.82 1.24 -5.11
C TRP A 105 7.36 -0.07 -5.65
N CYS A 106 6.52 -0.76 -6.42
CA CYS A 106 6.93 -1.87 -7.26
C CYS A 106 6.95 -1.44 -8.72
N PHE A 107 8.14 -1.43 -9.35
CA PHE A 107 8.31 -1.06 -10.75
C PHE A 107 7.67 -2.07 -11.70
N SER A 108 7.79 -3.37 -11.43
CA SER A 108 7.18 -4.41 -12.27
C SER A 108 5.65 -4.37 -12.21
N CYS A 109 5.06 -4.20 -11.02
CA CYS A 109 3.61 -4.07 -10.88
C CYS A 109 3.06 -2.68 -11.24
N ASN A 110 3.93 -1.69 -11.45
CA ASN A 110 3.59 -0.28 -11.62
C ASN A 110 2.57 0.21 -10.58
N ALA A 111 2.81 -0.10 -9.31
CA ALA A 111 1.87 0.18 -8.22
C ALA A 111 2.59 0.46 -6.89
N TYR A 112 1.93 1.27 -6.05
CA TYR A 112 2.30 1.43 -4.65
C TYR A 112 1.91 0.19 -3.85
N LEU A 113 2.68 -0.11 -2.80
CA LEU A 113 2.45 -1.21 -1.87
C LEU A 113 2.17 -0.67 -0.46
N ASP A 114 1.20 -1.24 0.25
CA ASP A 114 0.95 -0.88 1.64
C ASP A 114 1.96 -1.59 2.55
N ALA A 115 3.02 -0.85 2.91
CA ALA A 115 4.09 -1.34 3.78
C ALA A 115 3.63 -1.66 5.21
N GLN A 116 2.46 -1.19 5.62
CA GLN A 116 1.90 -1.46 6.95
C GLN A 116 1.07 -2.75 6.95
N VAL A 117 0.57 -3.20 5.79
CA VAL A 117 -0.15 -4.48 5.66
C VAL A 117 0.80 -5.61 5.27
N ILE A 118 1.79 -5.33 4.43
CA ILE A 118 2.73 -6.33 3.92
C ILE A 118 3.83 -6.57 4.95
N MET A 119 3.75 -7.70 5.67
CA MET A 119 4.66 -8.07 6.76
C MET A 119 6.16 -7.89 6.45
N PRO A 120 6.70 -8.35 5.29
CA PRO A 120 8.12 -8.12 4.96
C PRO A 120 8.53 -6.65 4.87
N LEU A 121 7.60 -5.75 4.56
CA LEU A 121 7.87 -4.32 4.38
C LEU A 121 7.72 -3.50 5.67
N GLN A 122 7.06 -4.05 6.68
CA GLN A 122 6.84 -3.34 7.95
C GLN A 122 8.16 -2.99 8.65
N SER A 123 9.14 -3.89 8.62
CA SER A 123 10.44 -3.68 9.28
C SER A 123 11.24 -2.54 8.65
N VAL A 124 11.31 -2.48 7.31
CA VAL A 124 11.98 -1.39 6.61
C VAL A 124 11.23 -0.08 6.77
N HIS A 125 9.91 -0.10 6.72
CA HIS A 125 9.09 1.09 6.91
C HIS A 125 9.26 1.66 8.32
N PHE A 126 9.18 0.82 9.35
CA PHE A 126 9.42 1.22 10.74
C PHE A 126 10.82 1.83 10.89
N THR A 127 11.85 1.17 10.37
CA THR A 127 13.23 1.64 10.44
C THR A 127 13.38 2.99 9.74
N ALA A 128 12.88 3.12 8.51
CA ALA A 128 12.95 4.37 7.74
C ALA A 128 12.20 5.51 8.43
N TYR A 129 11.06 5.23 9.06
CA TYR A 129 10.31 6.21 9.83
C TYR A 129 11.11 6.71 11.03
N VAL A 130 11.68 5.81 11.85
CA VAL A 130 12.50 6.20 13.00
C VAL A 130 13.72 7.00 12.55
N LEU A 131 14.39 6.61 11.46
CA LEU A 131 15.51 7.37 10.91
C LEU A 131 15.11 8.76 10.39
N LYS A 132 13.91 8.90 9.82
CA LYS A 132 13.43 10.17 9.24
C LYS A 132 12.91 11.15 10.29
N PHE A 133 12.18 10.65 11.28
CA PHE A 133 11.42 11.47 12.24
C PHE A 133 11.96 11.41 13.67
N ASN A 134 12.90 10.50 13.95
CA ASN A 134 13.49 10.30 15.27
C ASN A 134 12.44 9.96 16.36
N GLU A 135 11.35 9.31 15.96
CA GLU A 135 10.24 8.85 16.80
C GLU A 135 9.65 7.55 16.22
N PRO A 136 8.95 6.71 17.00
CA PRO A 136 8.29 5.52 16.47
C PRO A 136 7.10 5.89 15.58
N PRO A 137 6.77 5.08 14.54
CA PRO A 137 5.55 5.28 13.75
C PRO A 137 4.30 5.24 14.64
N PRO A 138 3.27 6.04 14.33
CA PRO A 138 1.99 5.92 15.00
C PRO A 138 1.44 4.51 14.82
N LEU A 139 0.97 3.90 15.92
CA LEU A 139 0.35 2.58 15.87
C LEU A 139 -0.94 2.68 15.05
N ARG A 140 -1.07 1.90 13.98
CA ARG A 140 -2.38 1.67 13.36
C ARG A 140 -3.25 0.95 14.40
N ALA A 141 -4.44 1.50 14.69
CA ALA A 141 -5.44 0.79 15.46
C ALA A 141 -5.79 -0.47 14.68
N VAL A 142 -5.24 -1.61 15.11
CA VAL A 142 -5.63 -2.91 14.60
C VAL A 142 -7.07 -3.11 15.09
N GLU A 143 -8.04 -3.12 14.18
CA GLU A 143 -9.39 -3.56 14.52
C GLU A 143 -9.29 -5.03 14.94
N CYS A 144 -9.29 -5.23 16.27
CA CYS A 144 -9.25 -6.55 16.86
C CYS A 144 -10.54 -7.28 16.47
N VAL A 145 -10.42 -8.29 15.61
CA VAL A 145 -11.50 -9.25 15.36
C VAL A 145 -11.86 -9.87 16.71
N HIS A 146 -13.03 -9.51 17.22
CA HIS A 146 -13.55 -10.02 18.48
C HIS A 146 -13.83 -11.52 18.29
N ILE A 147 -12.86 -12.37 18.66
CA ILE A 147 -13.14 -13.78 18.89
C ILE A 147 -13.99 -13.83 20.16
N THR A 148 -15.31 -13.84 19.99
CA THR A 148 -16.24 -14.14 21.08
C THR A 148 -16.05 -15.62 21.45
N ASP A 149 -15.26 -15.87 22.49
CA ASP A 149 -15.15 -17.20 23.09
C ASP A 149 -16.44 -17.47 23.86
N ASN A 150 -17.38 -18.13 23.18
CA ASN A 150 -18.63 -18.59 23.78
C ASN A 150 -18.42 -20.04 24.23
N ARG A 151 -17.89 -20.25 25.45
CA ARG A 151 -17.93 -21.56 26.08
C ARG A 151 -18.59 -21.52 27.45
N ALA A 152 -19.74 -22.18 27.45
CA ALA A 152 -20.72 -22.28 28.50
C ALA A 152 -20.20 -22.93 29.80
N ASN A 153 -20.85 -22.45 30.85
CA ASN A 153 -20.99 -22.94 32.22
C ASN A 153 -20.96 -24.47 32.40
N GLY A 154 -20.36 -24.92 33.51
CA GLY A 154 -20.39 -26.30 33.98
C GLY A 154 -19.81 -26.42 35.39
N SER A 155 -20.62 -26.11 36.39
CA SER A 155 -20.35 -26.30 37.83
C SER A 155 -20.06 -27.77 38.18
N SER A 156 -19.23 -28.02 39.20
CA SER A 156 -19.43 -29.09 40.20
C SER A 156 -18.40 -29.01 41.35
N THR A 157 -18.93 -29.08 42.56
CA THR A 157 -18.30 -29.04 43.89
C THR A 157 -17.82 -30.42 44.38
N SER A 158 -16.76 -30.46 45.20
CA SER A 158 -16.49 -31.35 46.37
C SER A 158 -14.97 -31.43 46.56
N GLY A 159 -14.35 -31.25 47.72
CA GLY A 159 -14.78 -31.57 49.07
C GLY A 159 -13.95 -32.74 49.59
N LYS A 160 -12.75 -32.46 50.14
CA LYS A 160 -12.09 -33.18 51.24
C LYS A 160 -10.79 -32.50 51.63
#